data_AF-L8LWB1-F1
#
_entry.id   AF-L8LWB1-F1
#
_cell.length_a   1.000
_cell.length_b   1.000
_cell.length_c   1.000
_cell.angle_alpha   90.00
_cell.angle_beta   90.00
_cell.angle_gamma   90.00
#
_symmetry.space_group_name_H-M   'P 1'
#
loop_
_entity.id
_entity.type
_entity.pdbx_description
1 polymer ?
#
loop_
_entity_poly.entity_id
_entity_poly.type
_entity_poly.pdbx_seq_one_letter_code
_entity_poly.pdbx_strand_id
1 'polypeptide(L)'
;MTTTLMARQTYLDIAKWWPKDESGKDLSVYAAHKQVEEIGEKLHRYTLTRAKDGRLEKCDLSSLKVLARLCSKWSGSLITVDDLIVEREEE
;
A
#
# COMPACT_ATOMS: atom_id res chain seq x y z
N MET A 1 -12.97 -17.16 -33.10
CA MET A 1 -12.53 -17.20 -31.71
C MET A 1 -12.11 -15.79 -31.33
N THR A 2 -12.97 -15.06 -30.61
CA THR A 2 -12.65 -13.73 -30.07
C THR A 2 -11.83 -13.94 -28.81
N THR A 3 -10.54 -13.62 -28.87
CA THR A 3 -9.67 -13.58 -27.70
C THR A 3 -10.09 -12.37 -26.85
N THR A 4 -10.89 -12.61 -25.82
CA THR A 4 -11.11 -11.61 -24.76
C THR A 4 -9.77 -11.42 -24.04
N LEU A 5 -9.06 -10.35 -24.36
CA LEU A 5 -7.94 -9.89 -23.56
C LEU A 5 -8.52 -9.42 -22.22
N MET A 6 -8.53 -10.31 -21.23
CA MET A 6 -8.75 -9.95 -19.84
C MET A 6 -7.69 -8.93 -19.47
N ALA A 7 -8.07 -7.68 -19.23
CA ALA A 7 -7.14 -6.62 -18.87
C ALA A 7 -6.64 -6.91 -17.45
N ARG A 8 -5.38 -7.36 -17.33
CA ARG A 8 -4.72 -7.46 -16.02
C ARG A 8 -4.47 -6.04 -15.52
N GLN A 9 -5.05 -5.71 -14.38
CA GLN A 9 -4.79 -4.44 -13.72
C GLN A 9 -3.77 -4.65 -12.60
N THR A 10 -2.81 -3.74 -12.53
CA THR A 10 -1.77 -3.72 -11.50
C THR A 10 -2.19 -2.74 -10.42
N TYR A 11 -2.17 -3.19 -9.17
CA TYR A 11 -2.49 -2.38 -8.00
C TYR A 11 -1.36 -2.47 -6.98
N LEU A 12 -1.35 -1.49 -6.06
CA LEU A 12 -0.57 -1.56 -4.84
C LEU A 12 -1.46 -1.98 -3.69
N ASP A 13 -1.01 -3.02 -2.97
CA ASP A 13 -1.68 -3.54 -1.79
C ASP A 13 -0.69 -3.57 -0.62
N ILE A 14 -1.00 -2.80 0.42
CA ILE A 14 -0.20 -2.73 1.65
C ILE A 14 -0.92 -3.31 2.87
N ALA A 15 -2.12 -3.88 2.69
CA ALA A 15 -2.96 -4.37 3.79
C ALA A 15 -2.22 -5.38 4.67
N LYS A 16 -1.41 -6.23 4.04
CA LYS A 16 -0.63 -7.27 4.70
C LYS A 16 0.34 -6.76 5.76
N TRP A 17 0.88 -5.55 5.58
CA TRP A 17 1.86 -4.95 6.49
C TRP A 17 1.30 -3.77 7.27
N TRP A 18 -0.03 -3.63 7.29
CA TRP A 18 -0.68 -2.53 7.96
C TRP A 18 -0.38 -2.56 9.47
N PRO A 19 -0.03 -1.41 10.08
CA PRO A 19 0.35 -1.38 11.48
C PRO A 19 -0.84 -1.69 12.38
N LYS A 20 -0.55 -2.37 13.49
CA LYS A 20 -1.54 -2.80 14.47
C LYS A 20 -1.32 -2.10 15.81
N ASP A 21 -2.39 -1.91 16.56
CA ASP A 21 -2.36 -1.45 17.95
C ASP A 21 -1.93 -2.57 18.91
N GLU A 22 -1.84 -2.24 20.20
CA GLU A 22 -1.50 -3.18 21.28
C GLU A 22 -2.53 -4.32 21.43
N SER A 23 -3.74 -4.14 20.91
CA SER A 23 -4.79 -5.16 20.88
C SER A 23 -4.74 -6.03 19.61
N GLY A 24 -3.75 -5.81 18.73
CA GLY A 24 -3.60 -6.51 17.46
C GLY A 24 -4.59 -6.08 16.38
N LYS A 25 -5.33 -4.97 16.58
CA LYS A 25 -6.24 -4.42 15.58
C LYS A 25 -5.53 -3.45 14.67
N ASP A 26 -5.94 -3.41 13.42
CA ASP A 26 -5.44 -2.44 12.47
C ASP A 26 -5.61 -1.01 12.97
N LEU A 27 -4.53 -0.21 12.88
CA LEU A 27 -4.63 1.21 13.11
C LEU A 27 -5.57 1.87 12.11
N SER A 28 -6.22 2.95 12.53
CA SER A 28 -6.99 3.79 11.61
C SER A 28 -6.06 4.41 10.56
N VAL A 29 -6.59 4.72 9.38
CA VAL A 29 -5.81 5.44 8.34
C VAL A 29 -5.30 6.77 8.86
N TYR A 30 -6.05 7.44 9.73
CA TYR A 30 -5.60 8.66 10.42
C TYR A 30 -4.35 8.41 11.27
N ALA A 31 -4.37 7.38 12.12
CA ALA A 31 -3.24 7.04 12.98
C ALA A 31 -2.01 6.61 12.18
N ALA A 32 -2.20 5.80 11.13
CA ALA A 32 -1.12 5.43 10.22
C ALA A 32 -0.53 6.65 9.50
N HIS A 33 -1.37 7.56 8.99
CA HIS A 33 -0.94 8.80 8.33
C HIS A 33 -0.12 9.70 9.26
N LYS A 34 -0.51 9.81 10.53
CA LYS A 34 0.24 10.57 11.52
C LYS A 34 1.67 10.05 11.69
N GLN A 35 1.86 8.72 11.67
CA GLN A 35 3.21 8.12 11.69
C GLN A 35 4.02 8.45 10.43
N VAL A 36 3.37 8.65 9.28
CA VAL A 36 4.03 9.08 8.04
C VAL A 36 4.47 10.54 8.15
N GLU A 37 3.65 11.41 8.72
CA GLU A 37 3.99 12.81 8.95
C GLU A 37 5.16 12.95 9.95
N GLU A 38 5.18 12.12 10.99
CA GLU A 38 6.25 12.10 12.00
C GLU A 38 7.63 11.68 11.43
N ILE A 39 7.66 10.87 10.36
CA ILE A 39 8.91 10.53 9.66
C ILE A 39 9.30 11.55 8.57
N GLY A 40 8.54 12.64 8.43
CA GLY A 40 8.83 13.72 7.49
C GLY A 40 8.51 13.40 6.03
N GLU A 41 7.85 12.28 5.76
CA GLU A 41 7.48 11.87 4.41
C GLU A 41 6.13 12.50 4.03
N LYS A 42 6.00 12.95 2.78
CA LYS A 42 4.75 13.52 2.26
C LYS A 42 3.96 12.45 1.53
N LEU A 43 2.99 11.85 2.20
CA LEU A 43 2.07 10.90 1.58
C LEU A 43 0.63 11.25 1.92
N HIS A 44 -0.21 11.45 0.91
CA HIS A 44 -1.60 11.81 1.13
C HIS A 44 -2.38 10.66 1.78
N ARG A 45 -3.26 10.99 2.72
CA ARG A 45 -4.18 10.02 3.34
C ARG A 45 -4.97 9.20 2.32
N TYR A 46 -5.39 9.82 1.21
CA TYR A 46 -6.07 9.13 0.11
C TYR A 46 -5.21 8.00 -0.47
N THR A 47 -3.91 8.23 -0.67
CA THR A 47 -2.96 7.22 -1.15
C THR A 47 -2.86 6.06 -0.17
N LEU A 48 -2.78 6.32 1.15
CA LEU A 48 -2.79 5.26 2.17
C LEU A 48 -4.08 4.45 2.14
N THR A 49 -5.24 5.10 2.07
CA THR A 49 -6.54 4.40 2.01
C THR A 49 -6.59 3.49 0.78
N ARG A 50 -6.28 4.02 -0.41
CA ARG A 50 -6.32 3.24 -1.65
C ARG A 50 -5.32 2.10 -1.65
N ALA A 51 -4.12 2.31 -1.12
CA ALA A 51 -3.11 1.26 -1.00
C ALA A 51 -3.54 0.19 0.02
N LYS A 52 -4.13 0.57 1.15
CA LYS A 52 -4.67 -0.37 2.13
C LYS A 52 -5.79 -1.22 1.55
N ASP A 53 -6.64 -0.63 0.72
CA ASP A 53 -7.76 -1.34 0.09
C ASP A 53 -7.31 -2.21 -1.11
N GLY A 54 -6.03 -2.19 -1.49
CA GLY A 54 -5.51 -2.87 -2.67
C GLY A 54 -6.07 -2.30 -3.99
N ARG A 55 -6.33 -0.99 -4.01
CA ARG A 55 -6.99 -0.26 -5.10
C ARG A 55 -6.17 0.93 -5.62
N LEU A 56 -4.89 1.03 -5.26
CA LEU A 56 -4.03 2.10 -5.74
C LEU A 56 -3.36 1.67 -7.05
N GLU A 57 -3.93 2.11 -8.18
CA GLU A 57 -3.47 1.74 -9.53
C GLU A 57 -2.21 2.49 -9.97
N LYS A 58 -2.09 3.76 -9.55
CA LYS A 58 -0.99 4.64 -9.95
C LYS A 58 -0.56 5.51 -8.78
N CYS A 59 0.74 5.55 -8.52
CA CYS A 59 1.36 6.58 -7.70
C CYS A 59 2.76 6.90 -8.23
N ASP A 60 3.30 8.04 -7.82
CA ASP A 60 4.64 8.44 -8.21
C ASP A 60 5.72 7.57 -7.54
N LEU A 61 6.92 7.56 -8.11
CA LEU A 61 8.05 6.77 -7.60
C LEU A 61 8.45 7.14 -6.16
N SER A 62 8.23 8.39 -5.74
CA SER A 62 8.54 8.80 -4.37
C SER A 62 7.54 8.16 -3.41
N SER A 63 6.24 8.24 -3.71
CA SER A 63 5.18 7.57 -2.96
C SER A 63 5.42 6.05 -2.85
N LEU A 64 5.83 5.38 -3.94
CA LEU A 64 6.17 3.95 -3.91
C LEU A 64 7.27 3.62 -2.90
N LYS A 65 8.38 4.38 -2.94
CA LYS A 65 9.51 4.17 -2.02
C LYS A 65 9.10 4.41 -0.57
N VAL A 66 8.26 5.41 -0.33
CA VAL A 66 7.74 5.70 1.01
C VAL A 66 6.87 4.57 1.51
N LEU A 67 5.95 4.05 0.69
CA LEU A 67 5.10 2.92 1.07
C LEU A 67 5.92 1.66 1.41
N ALA A 68 6.94 1.34 0.61
CA ALA A 68 7.80 0.18 0.88
C ALA A 68 8.59 0.34 2.19
N ARG A 69 9.13 1.54 2.46
CA ARG A 69 9.81 1.86 3.73
C ARG A 69 8.88 1.76 4.92
N LEU A 70 7.65 2.26 4.79
CA LEU A 70 6.62 2.18 5.84
C LEU A 70 6.26 0.72 6.12
N CYS A 71 5.98 -0.08 5.09
CA CYS A 71 5.70 -1.51 5.25
C CYS A 71 6.87 -2.25 5.89
N SER A 72 8.11 -1.88 5.54
CA SER A 72 9.30 -2.44 6.18
C SER A 72 9.36 -2.11 7.67
N LYS A 73 9.09 -0.85 8.02
CA LYS A 73 9.08 -0.38 9.42
C LYS A 73 7.97 -1.06 10.24
N TRP A 74 6.78 -1.20 9.68
CA TRP A 74 5.63 -1.80 10.36
C TRP A 74 5.76 -3.31 10.53
N SER A 75 6.36 -3.99 9.55
CA SER A 75 6.54 -5.45 9.59
C SER A 75 7.81 -5.92 10.30
N GLY A 76 8.77 -5.02 10.53
CA GLY A 76 10.09 -5.36 11.04
C GLY A 76 10.95 -6.18 10.05
N SER A 77 10.54 -6.26 8.78
CA SER A 77 11.22 -7.00 7.71
C SER A 77 11.51 -6.10 6.52
N LEU A 78 12.45 -6.47 5.64
CA LEU A 78 12.69 -5.72 4.41
C LEU A 78 11.55 -5.99 3.42
N ILE A 79 10.76 -4.96 3.11
CA ILE A 79 9.71 -4.97 2.10
C ILE A 79 10.11 -4.05 0.96
N THR A 80 10.12 -4.59 -0.26
CA THR A 80 10.49 -3.88 -1.48
C THR A 80 9.26 -3.34 -2.20
N VAL A 81 9.47 -2.54 -3.24
CA VAL A 81 8.36 -2.05 -4.08
C VAL A 81 7.67 -3.20 -4.81
N ASP A 82 8.42 -4.21 -5.23
CA ASP A 82 7.90 -5.38 -5.96
C ASP A 82 6.91 -6.17 -5.10
N ASP A 83 7.19 -6.30 -3.79
CA ASP A 83 6.30 -6.96 -2.85
C ASP A 83 4.92 -6.27 -2.75
N LEU A 84 4.85 -4.95 -2.97
CA LEU A 84 3.60 -4.19 -2.88
C LEU A 84 2.72 -4.35 -4.12
N ILE A 85 3.31 -4.75 -5.24
CA ILE A 85 2.65 -4.78 -6.55
C ILE A 85 1.86 -6.09 -6.68
N VAL A 86 0.57 -5.97 -6.93
CA VAL A 86 -0.34 -7.10 -7.10
C VAL A 86 -1.05 -6.97 -8.44
N GLU A 87 -1.05 -8.04 -9.23
CA GLU A 87 -1.85 -8.14 -10.45
C GLU A 87 -3.20 -8.78 -10.11
N ARG A 88 -4.31 -8.16 -10.53
CA ARG A 88 -5.65 -8.76 -10.46
C ARG A 88 -6.27 -8.80 -11.85
N GLU A 89 -7.00 -9.88 -12.11
CA GLU A 89 -7.85 -10.00 -13.29
C GLU A 89 -9.19 -9.31 -12.97
N GLU A 90 -9.64 -8.42 -13.84
CA GLU A 90 -10.96 -7.79 -13.74
C GLU A 90 -12.01 -8.84 -14.18
N GLU A 91 -12.87 -9.28 -13.26
CA GLU A 91 -14.02 -10.15 -13.55
C GLU A 91 -15.15 -9.42 -14.29
#